data_AF-A0A927BU53-F1
#
_entry.id   AF-A0A927BU53-F1
#
_cell.length_a   1.000
_cell.length_b   1.000
_cell.length_c   1.000
_cell.angle_alpha   90.00
_cell.angle_beta   90.00
_cell.angle_gamma   90.00
#
_symmetry.space_group_name_H-M   'P 1'
#
loop_
_entity.id
_entity.type
_entity.pdbx_description
1 polymer ?
#
loop_
_entity_poly.entity_id
_entity_poly.type
_entity_poly.pdbx_seq_one_letter_code
_entity_poly.pdbx_strand_id
1 'polypeptide(L)'
;MANEQSYSNNGQHFTVTHDLFNQPELDIYAQMMYIVLRSYQTESAIPALSDMARKGRMDLKQAIKAMQSLVDQKMITHKLFQQLVGPFNDDRLSWSAKGLLAYCREHPQAKLPDLLALSNQSSEDEQVIRRAIGELSETGYLEELPELKRAVG
;
A
#
# COMPACT_ATOMS: atom_id res chain seq x y z
N MET A 1 46.14 -31.49 12.99
CA MET A 1 44.70 -31.66 13.31
C MET A 1 44.06 -30.30 13.15
N ALA A 2 43.42 -30.06 12.00
CA ALA A 2 42.80 -28.78 11.68
C ALA A 2 41.36 -28.80 12.22
N ASN A 3 41.03 -27.81 13.04
CA ASN A 3 39.71 -27.65 13.63
C ASN A 3 38.79 -27.01 12.58
N GLU A 4 37.96 -27.83 11.92
CA GLU A 4 36.89 -27.33 11.06
C GLU A 4 35.83 -26.66 11.95
N GLN A 5 35.90 -25.33 12.02
CA GLN A 5 34.82 -24.52 12.57
C GLN A 5 33.67 -24.53 11.55
N SER A 6 32.65 -25.34 11.83
CA SER A 6 31.37 -25.29 11.14
C SER A 6 30.70 -23.94 11.44
N TYR A 7 30.93 -22.95 10.58
CA TYR A 7 30.07 -21.79 10.50
C TYR A 7 28.70 -22.31 10.06
N SER A 8 27.73 -22.33 10.98
CA SER A 8 26.33 -22.57 10.65
C SER A 8 25.87 -21.40 9.79
N ASN A 9 26.07 -21.56 8.47
CA ASN A 9 25.50 -20.67 7.48
C ASN A 9 24.00 -21.00 7.46
N ASN A 10 23.25 -20.38 8.37
CA ASN A 10 21.81 -20.18 8.22
C ASN A 10 21.59 -19.22 7.04
N GLY A 11 22.11 -19.60 5.87
CA GLY A 11 21.81 -18.95 4.61
C GLY A 11 20.33 -19.15 4.39
N GLN A 12 19.54 -18.17 4.80
CA GLN A 12 18.17 -18.03 4.32
C GLN A 12 18.28 -18.13 2.80
N HIS A 13 17.75 -19.21 2.25
CA HIS A 13 17.82 -19.49 0.82
C HIS A 13 16.92 -18.45 0.15
N PHE A 14 17.48 -17.30 -0.21
CA PHE A 14 16.77 -16.30 -0.99
C PHE A 14 16.65 -16.84 -2.40
N THR A 15 15.56 -17.53 -2.68
CA THR A 15 15.12 -17.72 -4.06
C THR A 15 14.85 -16.32 -4.58
N VAL A 16 15.83 -15.69 -5.24
CA VAL A 16 15.64 -14.39 -5.88
C VAL A 16 14.54 -14.62 -6.91
N THR A 17 13.35 -14.14 -6.58
CA THR A 17 12.12 -14.52 -7.26
C THR A 17 12.22 -14.07 -8.71
N HIS A 18 11.98 -14.95 -9.67
CA HIS A 18 11.95 -14.62 -11.11
C HIS A 18 11.13 -13.35 -11.41
N ASP A 19 10.10 -13.09 -10.60
CA ASP A 19 9.27 -11.89 -10.62
C ASP A 19 10.07 -10.57 -10.60
N LEU A 20 11.16 -10.50 -9.82
CA LEU A 20 11.97 -9.29 -9.68
C LEU A 20 12.75 -8.99 -10.96
N PHE A 21 13.29 -10.04 -11.60
CA PHE A 21 14.06 -9.91 -12.85
C PHE A 21 13.19 -9.57 -14.05
N ASN A 22 11.89 -9.88 -13.98
CA ASN A 22 10.93 -9.57 -15.03
C ASN A 22 10.39 -8.13 -14.97
N GLN A 23 10.83 -7.33 -13.98
CA GLN A 23 10.37 -5.96 -13.75
C GLN A 23 11.56 -4.98 -13.74
N PRO A 24 12.13 -4.65 -14.91
CA PRO A 24 13.33 -3.81 -15.01
C PRO A 24 13.12 -2.37 -14.54
N GLU A 25 11.86 -1.92 -14.40
CA GLU A 25 11.52 -0.57 -13.96
C GLU A 25 11.58 -0.38 -12.44
N LEU A 26 11.76 -1.44 -11.66
CA LEU A 26 11.89 -1.33 -10.21
C LEU A 26 13.24 -0.73 -9.84
N ASP A 27 13.20 0.34 -9.06
CA ASP A 27 14.41 0.86 -8.43
C ASP A 27 14.95 -0.08 -7.35
N ILE A 28 16.17 0.20 -6.89
CA ILE A 28 16.84 -0.62 -5.87
C ILE A 28 16.06 -0.71 -4.56
N TYR A 29 15.27 0.31 -4.21
CA TYR A 29 14.49 0.32 -2.96
C TYR A 29 13.24 -0.56 -3.08
N ALA A 30 12.53 -0.50 -4.19
CA ALA A 30 11.41 -1.39 -4.50
C ALA A 30 11.88 -2.84 -4.55
N GLN A 31 13.00 -3.12 -5.21
CA GLN A 31 13.60 -4.46 -5.24
C GLN A 31 13.94 -4.96 -3.83
N MET A 32 14.61 -4.14 -3.03
CA MET A 32 15.00 -4.50 -1.67
C MET A 32 13.78 -4.69 -0.76
N MET A 33 12.79 -3.81 -0.84
CA MET A 33 11.54 -3.95 -0.07
C MET A 33 10.81 -5.23 -0.43
N TYR A 34 10.76 -5.59 -1.71
CA TYR A 34 10.16 -6.85 -2.15
C TYR A 34 10.88 -8.06 -1.56
N ILE A 35 12.21 -8.07 -1.57
CA ILE A 35 13.01 -9.13 -0.94
C ILE A 35 12.72 -9.22 0.57
N VAL A 36 12.69 -8.07 1.25
CA VAL A 36 12.37 -8.00 2.68
C VAL A 36 10.98 -8.55 2.96
N LEU A 37 9.95 -8.13 2.22
CA LEU A 37 8.58 -8.66 2.33
C LEU A 37 8.53 -10.17 2.11
N ARG A 38 9.23 -10.68 1.08
CA ARG A 38 9.27 -12.11 0.78
C ARG A 38 9.91 -12.91 1.91
N SER A 39 10.87 -12.34 2.65
CA SER A 39 11.46 -12.99 3.82
C SER A 39 10.47 -13.23 4.97
N TYR A 40 9.33 -12.51 4.98
CA TYR A 40 8.27 -12.62 6.00
C TYR A 40 7.08 -13.48 5.58
N GLN A 41 7.09 -14.08 4.38
CA GLN A 41 5.91 -14.83 3.88
C GLN A 41 5.54 -16.06 4.70
N THR A 42 6.50 -16.64 5.40
CA THR A 42 6.29 -17.80 6.27
C THR A 42 6.10 -17.40 7.73
N GLU A 43 6.23 -16.12 8.06
CA GLU A 43 6.07 -15.63 9.42
C GLU A 43 4.59 -15.36 9.72
N SER A 44 4.17 -15.62 10.95
CA SER A 44 2.79 -15.45 11.41
C SER A 44 2.38 -13.98 11.60
N ALA A 45 3.35 -13.06 11.67
CA ALA A 45 3.10 -11.63 11.76
C ALA A 45 4.07 -10.86 10.86
N ILE A 46 3.52 -9.96 10.04
CA ILE A 46 4.32 -9.03 9.25
C ILE A 46 4.75 -7.88 10.16
N PRO A 47 6.04 -7.54 10.24
CA PRO A 47 6.52 -6.44 11.10
C PRO A 47 6.05 -5.07 10.59
N ALA A 48 6.22 -4.05 11.43
CA ALA A 48 5.91 -2.67 11.05
C ALA A 48 6.79 -2.21 9.86
N LEU A 49 6.27 -1.30 9.05
CA LEU A 49 6.98 -0.79 7.87
C LEU A 49 8.34 -0.17 8.21
N SER A 50 8.46 0.48 9.38
CA SER A 50 9.73 1.04 9.87
C SER A 50 10.81 -0.02 10.11
N ASP A 51 10.42 -1.21 10.59
CA ASP A 51 11.36 -2.31 10.81
C ASP A 51 11.81 -2.94 9.50
N MET A 52 10.88 -3.07 8.55
CA MET A 52 11.19 -3.52 7.20
C MET A 52 12.10 -2.53 6.47
N ALA A 53 11.84 -1.23 6.60
CA ALA A 53 12.68 -0.17 6.06
C ALA A 53 14.12 -0.30 6.58
N ARG A 54 14.28 -0.44 7.90
CA ARG A 54 15.58 -0.64 8.55
C ARG A 54 16.29 -1.91 8.05
N LYS A 55 15.57 -3.03 7.90
CA LYS A 55 16.14 -4.28 7.36
C LYS A 55 16.60 -4.12 5.91
N GLY A 56 15.84 -3.37 5.11
CA GLY A 56 16.18 -3.02 3.74
C GLY A 56 17.17 -1.85 3.60
N ARG A 57 17.74 -1.34 4.70
CA ARG A 57 18.67 -0.20 4.74
C ARG A 57 18.12 1.06 4.03
N MET A 58 16.84 1.34 4.26
CA MET A 58 16.15 2.50 3.71
C MET A 58 15.46 3.29 4.83
N ASP A 59 15.22 4.57 4.58
CA ASP A 59 14.36 5.38 5.45
C ASP A 59 12.87 5.06 5.20
N LEU A 60 11.99 5.57 6.07
CA LEU A 60 10.56 5.30 5.98
C LEU A 60 9.94 5.87 4.69
N LYS A 61 10.43 7.02 4.20
CA LYS A 61 9.90 7.65 2.99
C LYS A 61 10.26 6.84 1.75
N GLN A 62 11.48 6.33 1.68
CA GLN A 62 11.94 5.40 0.66
C GLN A 62 11.13 4.10 0.71
N ALA A 63 10.87 3.57 1.90
CA ALA A 63 10.04 2.39 2.08
C ALA A 63 8.60 2.59 1.57
N ILE A 64 7.97 3.74 1.87
CA ILE A 64 6.63 4.07 1.37
C ILE A 64 6.62 4.12 -0.16
N LYS A 65 7.58 4.82 -0.77
CA LYS A 65 7.69 4.90 -2.25
C LYS A 65 7.97 3.55 -2.90
N ALA A 66 8.81 2.73 -2.28
CA ALA A 66 9.07 1.37 -2.69
C ALA A 66 7.78 0.54 -2.66
N MET A 67 7.02 0.60 -1.56
CA MET A 67 5.72 -0.06 -1.43
C MET A 67 4.72 0.40 -2.50
N GLN A 68 4.68 1.71 -2.81
CA GLN A 68 3.82 2.27 -3.87
C GLN A 68 4.18 1.68 -5.23
N SER A 69 5.47 1.69 -5.57
CA SER A 69 5.96 1.10 -6.82
C SER A 69 5.59 -0.38 -6.94
N LEU A 70 5.68 -1.15 -5.86
CA LEU A 70 5.34 -2.57 -5.85
C LEU A 70 3.84 -2.82 -6.07
N VAL A 71 2.95 -2.00 -5.50
CA VAL A 71 1.50 -2.16 -5.71
C VAL A 71 1.09 -1.69 -7.10
N ASP A 72 1.69 -0.62 -7.62
CA ASP A 72 1.40 -0.10 -8.96
C ASP A 72 1.85 -1.11 -10.04
N GLN A 73 2.96 -1.80 -9.82
CA GLN A 73 3.45 -2.91 -10.67
C GLN A 73 2.77 -4.26 -10.36
N LYS A 74 1.73 -4.28 -9.52
CA LYS A 74 0.94 -5.47 -9.15
C LYS A 74 1.76 -6.62 -8.55
N MET A 75 2.92 -6.32 -7.98
CA MET A 75 3.77 -7.30 -7.29
C MET A 75 3.26 -7.59 -5.87
N ILE A 76 2.48 -6.67 -5.30
CA ILE A 76 1.76 -6.83 -4.05
C ILE A 76 0.31 -6.39 -4.22
N THR A 77 -0.56 -6.83 -3.30
CA THR A 77 -1.99 -6.45 -3.32
C THR A 77 -2.20 -5.08 -2.68
N HIS A 78 -3.27 -4.38 -3.09
CA HIS A 78 -3.72 -3.15 -2.43
C HIS A 78 -3.95 -3.37 -0.93
N LYS A 79 -4.58 -4.47 -0.54
CA LYS A 79 -4.82 -4.80 0.88
C LYS A 79 -3.53 -4.85 1.71
N LEU A 80 -2.47 -5.50 1.19
CA LEU A 80 -1.19 -5.57 1.90
C LEU A 80 -0.55 -4.19 2.01
N PHE A 81 -0.58 -3.41 0.92
CA PHE A 81 -0.10 -2.04 0.93
C PHE A 81 -0.83 -1.19 1.98
N GLN A 82 -2.16 -1.23 1.98
CA GLN A 82 -3.01 -0.47 2.90
C GLN A 82 -2.74 -0.82 4.37
N GLN A 83 -2.56 -2.10 4.67
CA GLN A 83 -2.24 -2.58 6.01
C GLN A 83 -0.91 -2.02 6.54
N LEU A 84 0.10 -1.90 5.67
CA LEU A 84 1.46 -1.52 6.07
C LEU A 84 1.73 -0.03 6.01
N VAL A 85 1.18 0.66 5.02
CA VAL A 85 1.42 2.09 4.77
C VAL A 85 0.32 2.95 5.41
N GLY A 86 -0.93 2.52 5.27
CA GLY A 86 -2.10 3.29 5.69
C GLY A 86 -2.43 4.45 4.74
N PRO A 87 -3.70 4.92 4.71
CA PRO A 87 -4.16 5.91 3.73
C PRO A 87 -3.50 7.27 3.85
N PHE A 88 -3.13 7.70 5.07
CA PHE A 88 -2.57 9.03 5.27
C PHE A 88 -1.13 9.15 4.76
N ASN A 89 -0.43 8.03 4.64
CA ASN A 89 0.92 7.96 4.07
C ASN A 89 0.91 7.56 2.58
N ASP A 90 -0.25 7.32 1.98
CA ASP A 90 -0.33 7.06 0.54
C ASP A 90 -0.36 8.39 -0.23
N ASP A 91 0.73 8.68 -0.92
CA ASP A 91 0.86 9.86 -1.81
C ASP A 91 0.00 9.77 -3.07
N ARG A 92 -0.59 8.60 -3.39
CA ARG A 92 -1.53 8.44 -4.52
C ARG A 92 -2.91 9.01 -4.22
N LEU A 93 -3.22 9.25 -2.94
CA LEU A 93 -4.48 9.85 -2.51
C LEU A 93 -4.31 11.36 -2.27
N SER A 94 -5.22 12.15 -2.86
CA SER A 94 -5.36 13.56 -2.49
C SER A 94 -5.84 13.72 -1.05
N TRP A 95 -5.64 14.92 -0.48
CA TRP A 95 -6.20 15.26 0.83
C TRP A 95 -7.72 15.12 0.87
N SER A 96 -8.42 15.44 -0.23
CA SER A 96 -9.86 15.26 -0.35
C SER A 96 -10.26 13.77 -0.27
N ALA A 97 -9.52 12.89 -0.96
CA ALA A 97 -9.74 11.44 -0.88
C ALA A 97 -9.46 10.88 0.52
N LYS A 98 -8.38 11.33 1.18
CA LYS A 98 -8.07 10.95 2.57
C LYS A 98 -9.17 11.40 3.54
N GLY A 99 -9.64 12.64 3.40
CA GLY A 99 -10.74 13.19 4.21
C GLY A 99 -12.05 12.44 3.99
N LEU A 100 -12.40 12.17 2.73
CA LEU A 100 -13.59 11.40 2.38
C LEU A 100 -13.56 9.99 2.97
N LEU A 101 -12.42 9.30 2.86
CA LEU A 101 -12.23 7.98 3.45
C LEU A 101 -12.39 8.01 4.98
N ALA A 102 -11.81 9.01 5.66
CA ALA A 102 -11.97 9.18 7.10
C ALA A 102 -13.44 9.39 7.48
N TYR A 103 -14.14 10.27 6.77
CA TYR A 103 -15.56 10.53 6.98
C TYR A 103 -16.41 9.25 6.80
N CYS A 104 -16.20 8.50 5.72
CA CYS A 104 -16.97 7.29 5.45
C CYS A 104 -16.68 6.15 6.44
N ARG A 105 -15.50 6.13 7.07
CA ARG A 105 -15.20 5.19 8.17
C ARG A 105 -15.97 5.52 9.45
N GLU A 106 -16.19 6.81 9.73
CA GLU A 106 -17.01 7.28 10.84
C GLU A 106 -18.52 7.16 10.54
N HIS A 107 -18.88 7.20 9.26
CA HIS A 107 -20.25 7.09 8.77
C HIS A 107 -20.41 5.96 7.71
N PRO A 108 -20.37 4.68 8.12
CA PRO A 108 -20.35 3.54 7.17
C PRO A 108 -21.58 3.42 6.26
N GLN A 109 -22.67 4.10 6.61
CA GLN A 109 -23.94 4.11 5.86
C GLN A 109 -24.05 5.31 4.90
N ALA A 110 -23.05 6.20 4.87
CA ALA A 110 -23.06 7.37 3.99
C ALA A 110 -23.14 6.93 2.53
N LYS A 111 -24.11 7.46 1.80
CA LYS A 111 -24.30 7.18 0.38
C LYS A 111 -23.78 8.32 -0.46
N LEU A 112 -23.53 8.05 -1.74
CA LEU A 112 -23.08 9.07 -2.69
C LEU A 112 -23.97 10.33 -2.66
N PRO A 113 -25.32 10.26 -2.68
CA PRO A 113 -26.15 11.45 -2.61
C PRO A 113 -25.93 12.28 -1.34
N ASP A 114 -25.71 11.63 -0.19
CA ASP A 114 -25.46 12.31 1.08
C ASP A 114 -24.13 13.06 1.04
N LEU A 115 -23.10 12.45 0.45
CA LEU A 115 -21.79 13.05 0.28
C LEU A 115 -21.83 14.23 -0.69
N LEU A 116 -22.53 14.10 -1.81
CA LEU A 116 -22.72 15.20 -2.75
C LEU A 116 -23.54 16.34 -2.12
N ALA A 117 -24.49 16.04 -1.23
CA ALA A 117 -25.24 17.06 -0.51
C ALA A 117 -24.37 17.85 0.50
N LEU A 118 -23.21 17.34 0.90
CA LEU A 118 -22.23 18.08 1.72
C LEU A 118 -21.47 19.14 0.91
N SER A 119 -21.45 19.03 -0.43
CA SER A 119 -20.94 20.11 -1.26
C SER A 119 -21.89 21.30 -1.15
N ASN A 120 -21.36 22.52 -1.01
CA ASN A 120 -22.15 23.75 -0.82
C ASN A 120 -22.86 24.19 -2.12
N GLN A 121 -23.37 23.24 -2.91
CA GLN A 121 -24.05 23.43 -4.20
C GLN A 121 -23.16 24.01 -5.30
N SER A 122 -21.83 24.01 -5.14
CA SER A 122 -20.91 24.33 -6.22
C SER A 122 -20.63 23.08 -7.07
N SER A 123 -20.62 23.22 -8.40
CA SER A 123 -20.28 22.12 -9.31
C SER A 123 -18.82 21.68 -9.17
N GLU A 124 -17.95 22.56 -8.65
CA GLU A 124 -16.55 22.29 -8.39
C GLU A 124 -16.37 21.32 -7.21
N ASP A 125 -17.09 21.54 -6.10
CA ASP A 125 -17.04 20.66 -4.94
C ASP A 125 -17.59 19.25 -5.24
N GLU A 126 -18.62 19.16 -6.09
CA GLU A 126 -19.16 17.87 -6.56
C GLU A 126 -18.09 17.09 -7.36
N GLN A 127 -17.37 17.78 -8.25
CA GLN A 127 -16.28 17.18 -9.02
C GLN A 127 -15.13 16.72 -8.12
N VAL A 128 -14.82 17.47 -7.06
CA VAL A 128 -13.81 17.08 -6.07
C VAL A 128 -14.19 15.76 -5.39
N ILE A 129 -15.45 15.60 -4.97
CA ILE A 129 -15.92 14.36 -4.35
C ILE A 129 -15.85 13.20 -5.34
N ARG A 130 -16.32 13.39 -6.59
CA ARG A 130 -16.27 12.34 -7.62
C ARG A 130 -14.85 11.91 -7.93
N ARG A 131 -13.93 12.87 -8.06
CA ARG A 131 -12.51 12.59 -8.25
C ARG A 131 -11.92 11.83 -7.06
N ALA A 132 -12.22 12.25 -5.84
CA ALA A 132 -11.79 11.57 -4.63
C ALA A 132 -12.27 10.11 -4.59
N ILE A 133 -13.51 9.84 -5.00
CA ILE A 133 -14.02 8.46 -5.10
C ILE A 133 -13.28 7.67 -6.18
N GLY A 134 -12.98 8.29 -7.33
CA GLY A 134 -12.14 7.69 -8.36
C GLY A 134 -10.77 7.27 -7.83
N GLU A 135 -10.08 8.17 -7.13
CA GLU A 135 -8.78 7.91 -6.49
C GLU A 135 -8.89 6.73 -5.50
N LEU A 136 -9.92 6.70 -4.64
CA LEU A 136 -10.16 5.59 -3.71
C LEU A 136 -10.43 4.26 -4.43
N SER A 137 -11.08 4.28 -5.58
CA SER A 137 -11.32 3.07 -6.39
C SER A 137 -10.03 2.54 -6.99
N GLU A 138 -9.23 3.40 -7.63
CA GLU A 138 -7.98 3.03 -8.31
C GLU A 138 -6.93 2.49 -7.34
N THR A 139 -6.93 2.99 -6.12
CA THR A 139 -6.00 2.60 -5.05
C THR A 139 -6.54 1.48 -4.15
N GLY A 140 -7.75 0.97 -4.44
CA GLY A 140 -8.37 -0.15 -3.75
C GLY A 140 -8.99 0.16 -2.38
N TYR A 141 -9.00 1.42 -1.94
CA TYR A 141 -9.62 1.81 -0.66
C TYR A 141 -11.15 1.76 -0.69
N LEU A 142 -11.75 1.85 -1.89
CA LEU A 142 -13.20 1.73 -2.06
C LEU A 142 -13.74 0.33 -1.68
N GLU A 143 -12.87 -0.69 -1.63
CA GLU A 143 -13.26 -2.04 -1.18
C GLU A 143 -13.71 -2.07 0.29
N GLU A 144 -13.22 -1.14 1.11
CA GLU A 144 -13.62 -0.99 2.51
C GLU A 144 -14.94 -0.23 2.67
N LEU A 145 -15.48 0.35 1.59
CA LEU A 145 -16.65 1.23 1.58
C LEU A 145 -17.77 0.66 0.69
N PRO A 146 -18.50 -0.39 1.16
CA PRO A 146 -19.42 -1.15 0.32
C PRO A 146 -20.58 -0.31 -0.25
N GLU A 147 -21.09 0.66 0.51
CA GLU A 147 -22.19 1.53 0.06
C GLU A 147 -21.75 2.46 -1.08
N LEU A 148 -20.54 3.01 -1.01
CA LEU A 148 -19.96 3.83 -2.08
C LEU A 148 -19.57 2.99 -3.29
N LYS A 149 -19.01 1.80 -3.06
CA LYS A 149 -18.65 0.86 -4.13
C LYS A 149 -19.86 0.51 -5.00
N ARG A 150 -21.02 0.27 -4.39
CA ARG A 150 -22.29 -0.02 -5.11
C ARG A 150 -22.82 1.16 -5.90
N ALA A 151 -22.47 2.39 -5.52
CA ALA A 151 -22.98 3.60 -6.17
C ALA A 151 -22.15 4.00 -7.41
N VAL A 152 -20.94 3.46 -7.55
CA VAL A 152 -19.98 3.85 -8.60
C VAL A 152 -19.60 2.68 -9.54
N GLY A 153 -19.81 1.42 -9.12
CA GLY A 153 -19.66 0.22 -9.97
C GLY A 153 -20.95 -0.19 -10.64
#